data_AF-A0A0C3C4H7-F1
#
_entry.id   AF-A0A0C3C4H7-F1
#
_cell.length_a   1.000
_cell.length_b   1.000
_cell.length_c   1.000
_cell.angle_alpha   90.00
_cell.angle_beta   90.00
_cell.angle_gamma   90.00
#
_symmetry.space_group_name_H-M   'P 1'
#
loop_
_entity.id
_entity.type
_entity.pdbx_description
1 polymer ?
#
loop_
_entity_poly.entity_id
_entity_poly.type
_entity_poly.pdbx_seq_one_letter_code
_entity_poly.pdbx_strand_id
1 'polypeptide(L)'
;VRILQQLGEIHRQGFLHGDFAERNVLQRNGDVRLIDFDQAVPHHRCHCEMNFCPGSKLPEQKNFGCEYLWDICCHNMRIWCEFIYLTFSLGG
;
A
#
# COMPACT_ATOMS: atom_id res chain seq x y z
N VAL A 1 -2.04 6.58 -7.08
CA VAL A 1 -2.77 7.23 -5.96
C VAL A 1 -4.15 6.63 -5.71
N ARG A 2 -5.01 6.42 -6.73
CA ARG A 2 -6.40 5.91 -6.54
C ARG A 2 -6.52 4.59 -5.75
N ILE A 3 -5.65 3.60 -6.03
CA ILE A 3 -5.64 2.32 -5.29
C ILE A 3 -5.38 2.55 -3.79
N LEU A 4 -4.39 3.39 -3.44
CA LEU A 4 -4.06 3.73 -2.05
C LEU A 4 -5.22 4.47 -1.35
N GLN A 5 -5.93 5.33 -2.07
CA GLN A 5 -7.09 6.04 -1.54
C GLN A 5 -8.20 5.05 -1.15
N GLN A 6 -8.53 4.09 -2.03
CA GLN A 6 -9.53 3.07 -1.73
C GLN A 6 -9.11 2.13 -0.61
N LEU A 7 -7.85 1.66 -0.64
CA LEU A 7 -7.31 0.84 0.44
C LEU A 7 -7.40 1.59 1.78
N GLY A 8 -7.17 2.91 1.75
CA GLY A 8 -7.29 3.73 2.93
C GLY A 8 -8.70 4.09 3.37
N GLU A 9 -9.67 4.09 2.47
CA GLU A 9 -11.08 4.16 2.83
C GLU A 9 -11.55 2.90 3.55
N ILE A 10 -11.22 1.72 3.03
CA ILE A 10 -11.53 0.43 3.65
C ILE A 10 -10.91 0.34 5.04
N HIS A 11 -9.62 0.71 5.14
CA HIS A 11 -8.90 0.69 6.40
C HIS A 11 -9.48 1.63 7.46
N ARG A 12 -9.91 2.84 7.09
CA ARG A 12 -10.58 3.78 8.01
C ARG A 12 -11.93 3.28 8.52
N GLN A 13 -12.58 2.37 7.81
CA GLN A 13 -13.80 1.68 8.29
C GLN A 13 -13.48 0.53 9.27
N GLY A 14 -12.20 0.31 9.57
CA GLY A 14 -11.74 -0.78 10.44
C GLY A 14 -11.68 -2.13 9.74
N PHE A 15 -11.47 -2.14 8.42
CA PHE A 15 -11.32 -3.37 7.64
C PHE A 15 -9.92 -3.48 7.03
N LEU A 16 -9.36 -4.69 7.05
CA LEU A 16 -8.24 -5.06 6.18
C LEU A 16 -8.79 -5.91 5.03
N HIS A 17 -8.24 -5.75 3.83
CA HIS A 17 -8.66 -6.56 2.68
C HIS A 17 -8.32 -8.05 2.85
N GLY A 18 -7.24 -8.37 3.56
CA GLY A 18 -6.78 -9.74 3.84
C GLY A 18 -6.02 -10.43 2.71
N ASP A 19 -6.38 -10.15 1.45
CA ASP A 19 -5.72 -10.71 0.26
C ASP A 19 -5.49 -9.63 -0.81
N PHE A 20 -4.78 -8.56 -0.43
CA PHE A 20 -4.45 -7.52 -1.40
C PHE A 20 -3.38 -8.00 -2.38
N ALA A 21 -3.75 -8.13 -3.65
CA ALA A 21 -2.87 -8.51 -4.75
C ALA A 21 -3.33 -7.87 -6.06
N GLU A 22 -2.44 -7.77 -7.06
CA GLU A 22 -2.76 -7.18 -8.37
C GLU A 22 -3.98 -7.85 -9.03
N ARG A 23 -4.14 -9.17 -8.87
CA ARG A 23 -5.30 -9.93 -9.35
C ARG A 23 -6.64 -9.46 -8.77
N ASN A 24 -6.62 -8.84 -7.59
CA ASN A 24 -7.79 -8.35 -6.86
C ASN A 24 -8.00 -6.84 -7.05
N VAL A 25 -7.31 -6.23 -8.02
CA VAL A 25 -7.47 -4.84 -8.42
C VAL A 25 -8.00 -4.80 -9.85
N LEU A 26 -9.22 -4.29 -10.03
CA LEU A 26 -9.79 -4.05 -11.35
C LEU A 26 -9.63 -2.59 -11.74
N GLN A 27 -9.21 -2.35 -12.99
CA GLN A 27 -9.17 -1.02 -13.59
C GLN A 27 -9.97 -1.00 -14.90
N ARG A 28 -10.96 -0.12 -15.01
CA ARG A 28 -11.74 0.08 -16.25
C ARG A 28 -12.09 1.54 -16.43
N ASN A 29 -11.73 2.12 -17.58
CA ASN A 29 -12.01 3.51 -17.92
C ASN A 29 -11.55 4.53 -16.85
N GLY A 30 -10.44 4.24 -16.18
CA GLY A 30 -9.91 5.07 -15.09
C GLY A 30 -10.60 4.89 -13.73
N ASP A 31 -11.69 4.11 -13.66
CA ASP A 31 -12.27 3.62 -12.40
C ASP A 31 -11.44 2.45 -11.89
N VAL A 32 -11.13 2.45 -10.60
CA VAL A 32 -10.37 1.42 -9.90
C VAL A 32 -11.30 0.80 -8.87
N ARG A 33 -11.29 -0.52 -8.73
CA ARG A 33 -12.04 -1.21 -7.67
C ARG A 33 -11.19 -2.32 -7.07
N LEU A 34 -11.19 -2.36 -5.74
CA LEU A 34 -10.72 -3.51 -4.98
C LEU A 34 -11.86 -4.53 -4.92
N ILE A 35 -11.55 -5.79 -5.19
CA ILE A 35 -12.50 -6.90 -5.22
C ILE A 35 -12.00 -8.06 -4.36
N ASP A 36 -12.85 -9.06 -4.14
CA ASP A 36 -12.52 -10.28 -3.39
C ASP A 36 -12.18 -10.00 -1.91
N PHE A 37 -13.25 -9.80 -1.12
CA PHE A 37 -13.17 -9.53 0.31
C PHE A 37 -13.35 -10.78 1.17
N ASP A 38 -13.20 -11.98 0.60
CA ASP A 38 -13.46 -13.23 1.32
C ASP A 38 -12.46 -13.45 2.49
N GLN A 39 -11.28 -12.84 2.40
CA GLN A 39 -10.26 -12.84 3.45
C GLN A 39 -10.28 -11.56 4.31
N ALA A 40 -11.29 -10.70 4.14
CA ALA A 40 -11.30 -9.42 4.84
C ALA A 40 -11.36 -9.59 6.35
N VAL A 41 -10.52 -8.82 7.05
CA VAL A 41 -10.45 -8.85 8.52
C VAL A 41 -11.19 -7.63 9.07
N PRO A 42 -12.35 -7.81 9.72
CA PRO A 42 -13.10 -6.72 10.34
C PRO A 42 -12.50 -6.30 11.69
N HIS A 43 -13.00 -5.20 12.24
CA HIS A 43 -12.65 -4.68 13.56
C HIS A 43 -11.16 -4.34 13.75
N HIS A 44 -10.45 -4.09 12.67
CA HIS A 44 -9.08 -3.61 12.71
C HIS A 44 -9.02 -2.21 13.33
N ARG A 45 -8.19 -2.03 14.35
CA ARG A 45 -7.90 -0.74 14.98
C ARG A 45 -6.40 -0.56 15.03
N CYS A 46 -5.93 0.60 14.58
CA CYS A 46 -4.52 0.94 14.62
C CYS A 46 -4.33 2.46 14.61
N HIS A 47 -3.08 2.90 14.68
CA HIS A 47 -2.71 4.33 14.74
C HIS A 47 -2.17 4.87 13.41
N CYS A 48 -2.43 4.19 12.29
CA CYS A 48 -1.96 4.65 10.99
C CYS A 48 -2.68 5.94 10.55
N GLU A 49 -1.91 6.97 10.25
CA GLU A 49 -2.42 8.29 9.81
C GLU A 49 -2.75 8.35 8.31
N MET A 50 -2.41 7.31 7.54
CA MET A 50 -2.73 7.20 6.11
C MET A 50 -2.08 8.26 5.21
N ASN A 51 -0.94 8.83 5.64
CA ASN A 51 -0.15 9.77 4.86
C ASN A 51 0.74 9.06 3.83
N PHE A 52 0.12 8.50 2.78
CA PHE A 52 0.86 7.87 1.69
C PHE A 52 1.48 8.94 0.78
N CYS A 53 2.80 9.09 0.86
CA CYS A 53 3.57 9.98 -0.02
C CYS A 53 4.44 9.13 -0.96
N PRO A 54 3.98 8.81 -2.18
CA PRO A 54 4.80 8.09 -3.14
C PRO A 54 6.11 8.84 -3.42
N GLY A 55 7.22 8.10 -3.50
CA GLY A 55 8.55 8.68 -3.71
C GLY A 55 9.19 9.32 -2.47
N SER A 56 8.53 9.31 -1.30
CA SER A 56 9.16 9.70 -0.04
C SER A 56 10.08 8.61 0.49
N LYS A 57 10.88 8.95 1.52
CA LYS A 57 11.67 7.98 2.27
C LYS A 57 10.75 6.90 2.87
N LEU A 58 11.18 5.64 2.80
CA LEU A 58 10.53 4.50 3.44
C LEU A 58 10.43 4.76 4.97
N PRO A 59 9.22 4.80 5.55
CA PRO A 59 9.06 4.88 6.99
C PRO A 59 9.46 3.55 7.65
N GLU A 60 10.03 3.61 8.85
CA GLU A 60 10.24 2.42 9.67
C GLU A 60 8.88 1.81 10.04
N GLN A 61 8.74 0.49 9.89
CA GLN A 61 7.49 -0.24 10.10
C GLN A 61 6.83 0.07 11.46
N LYS A 62 7.64 0.10 12.54
CA LYS A 62 7.18 0.43 13.91
C LYS A 62 6.55 1.82 14.04
N ASN A 63 6.92 2.77 13.17
CA ASN A 63 6.40 4.14 13.20
C ASN A 63 5.23 4.34 12.24
N PHE A 64 4.93 3.35 11.37
CA PHE A 64 3.88 3.48 10.35
C PHE A 64 2.46 3.32 10.91
N GLY A 65 2.34 2.64 12.06
CA GLY A 65 1.06 2.51 12.77
C GLY A 65 0.12 1.43 12.23
N CYS A 66 0.46 0.71 11.15
CA CYS A 66 -0.24 -0.50 10.70
C CYS A 66 0.71 -1.42 9.90
N GLU A 67 1.03 -2.59 10.44
CA GLU A 67 1.94 -3.55 9.79
C GLU A 67 1.42 -4.01 8.42
N TYR A 68 0.14 -4.36 8.34
CA TYR A 68 -0.48 -4.86 7.11
C TYR A 68 -0.43 -3.84 5.96
N LEU A 69 -0.77 -2.58 6.25
CA LEU A 69 -0.69 -1.53 5.24
C LEU A 69 0.75 -1.19 4.87
N TRP A 70 1.67 -1.25 5.84
CA TRP A 70 3.10 -1.05 5.56
C TRP A 70 3.60 -2.12 4.57
N ASP A 71 3.25 -3.39 4.81
CA ASP A 71 3.63 -4.52 3.97
C ASP A 71 3.11 -4.35 2.54
N ILE A 72 1.82 -4.03 2.38
CA ILE A 72 1.23 -3.74 1.06
C ILE A 72 1.96 -2.60 0.35
N CYS A 73 2.18 -1.50 1.05
CA CYS A 73 2.78 -0.30 0.46
C CYS A 73 4.24 -0.54 0.06
N CYS A 74 4.97 -1.32 0.86
CA CYS A 74 6.37 -1.66 0.65
C CYS A 74 6.54 -2.72 -0.44
N HIS A 75 5.85 -3.85 -0.32
CA HIS A 75 6.13 -5.04 -1.13
C HIS A 75 5.22 -5.18 -2.35
N ASN A 76 3.91 -4.94 -2.21
CA ASN A 76 2.97 -5.08 -3.33
C ASN A 76 2.96 -3.84 -4.23
N MET A 77 2.93 -2.64 -3.62
CA MET A 77 2.78 -1.39 -4.37
C MET A 77 4.09 -0.63 -4.59
N ARG A 78 5.14 -0.94 -3.81
CA ARG A 78 6.49 -0.34 -3.92
C ARG A 78 6.45 1.18 -4.01
N ILE A 79 5.64 1.83 -3.18
CA ILE A 79 5.32 3.26 -3.32
C ILE A 79 6.47 4.16 -2.87
N TRP A 80 7.38 3.65 -2.06
CA TRP A 80 8.55 4.36 -1.59
C TRP A 80 9.73 4.03 -2.49
N CYS A 81 10.40 5.07 -2.98
CA CYS A 81 11.66 4.90 -3.67
C CYS A 81 12.71 4.55 -2.63
N GLU A 82 13.19 3.30 -2.63
CA GLU A 82 14.60 3.11 -2.28
C GLU A 82 15.36 3.92 -3.34
N PHE A 83 16.02 5.01 -2.92
CA PHE A 83 17.24 5.41 -3.59
C PHE A 83 18.23 4.27 -3.38
N ILE A 84 18.06 3.17 -4.13
CA ILE A 84 19.17 2.30 -4.44
C ILE A 84 20.11 3.24 -5.16
N TYR A 85 21.28 3.48 -4.57
CA TYR A 85 22.41 4.03 -5.28
C TYR A 85 22.71 3.09 -6.44
N LEU A 86 21.99 3.23 -7.55
CA LEU A 86 22.51 2.95 -8.87
C LEU A 86 23.48 4.10 -9.17
N THR A 87 24.57 4.16 -8.40
CA THR A 87 25.80 4.74 -8.92
C THR A 87 26.14 3.87 -10.13
N PHE A 88 25.81 4.41 -11.29
CA PHE A 88 26.61 4.33 -12.50
C PHE A 88 27.95 3.66 -12.24
N SER A 89 28.04 2.37 -12.57
CA SER A 89 29.22 1.85 -13.23
C SER A 89 28.80 1.60 -14.68
N LEU A 90 28.57 2.70 -15.41
CA LEU A 90 28.62 2.67 -16.87
C LEU A 90 30.07 2.44 -17.27
N GLY A 91 30.28 1.42 -18.09
CA GLY A 91 31.15 1.50 -19.26
C GLY A 91 32.65 1.31 -19.04
N GLY A 92 33.21 0.43 -19.88
CA GLY A 92 34.65 0.34 -20.16
C GLY A 92 35.15 -1.08 -20.19
#